data_AF-A0A1H9XZS7-F1
#
_entry.id   AF-A0A1H9XZS7-F1
#
_cell.length_a   1.000
_cell.length_b   1.000
_cell.length_c   1.000
_cell.angle_alpha   90.00
_cell.angle_beta   90.00
_cell.angle_gamma   90.00
#
_symmetry.space_group_name_H-M   'P 1'
#
loop_
_entity.id
_entity.type
_entity.pdbx_description
1 polymer ?
#
loop_
_entity_poly.entity_id
_entity_poly.type
_entity_poly.pdbx_seq_one_letter_code
_entity_poly.pdbx_strand_id
1 'polypeptide(L)'
;MAKRKGIIRHESLKPLSRHHMVGLHIALKLKRAGTEESRLTLEEIMQDVTDFWNPNGQNHFREEEEILLPAYAQYASVEQSEIIEMLLEHVQIRSQMTRLLEAEEYDIPSMQELGVLLESHIRKEERVIFPMIEKALPEEKLKELTPYLHEG
;
A
#
# COMPACT_ATOMS: atom_id res chain seq x y z
N MET A 1 -12.90 26.23 -4.85
CA MET A 1 -12.39 24.84 -4.74
C MET A 1 -13.05 24.19 -3.55
N ALA A 2 -13.84 23.12 -3.73
CA ALA A 2 -14.42 22.40 -2.60
C ALA A 2 -13.28 21.83 -1.74
N LYS A 3 -13.31 22.11 -0.43
CA LYS A 3 -12.41 21.50 0.55
C LYS A 3 -12.56 19.98 0.38
N ARG A 4 -11.52 19.28 -0.10
CA ARG A 4 -11.53 17.82 -0.15
C ARG A 4 -11.71 17.33 1.28
N LYS A 5 -12.89 16.81 1.59
CA LYS A 5 -13.16 16.16 2.88
C LYS A 5 -12.17 15.00 2.97
N GLY A 6 -11.37 14.95 4.04
CA GLY A 6 -10.46 13.84 4.25
C GLY A 6 -11.24 12.52 4.24
N ILE A 7 -10.62 11.48 3.69
CA ILE A 7 -11.16 10.13 3.79
C ILE A 7 -11.16 9.78 5.28
N ILE A 8 -12.33 9.41 5.82
CA ILE A 8 -12.49 8.97 7.20
C ILE A 8 -12.56 7.46 7.17
N ARG A 9 -11.67 6.81 7.91
CA ARG A 9 -11.56 5.35 8.04
C ARG A 9 -12.14 4.87 9.35
N HIS A 10 -12.74 3.69 9.31
CA HIS A 10 -13.06 2.93 10.49
C HIS A 10 -11.78 2.70 11.33
N GLU A 11 -11.91 2.74 12.66
CA GLU A 11 -10.76 2.72 13.58
C GLU A 11 -9.82 1.54 13.33
N SER A 12 -10.37 0.36 13.01
CA SER A 12 -9.58 -0.85 12.74
C SER A 12 -8.74 -0.79 11.45
N LEU A 13 -9.13 0.02 10.46
CA LEU A 13 -8.37 0.16 9.20
C LEU A 13 -7.38 1.32 9.23
N LYS A 14 -7.45 2.20 10.24
CA LYS A 14 -6.53 3.33 10.35
C LYS A 14 -5.05 2.94 10.39
N PRO A 15 -4.62 1.84 11.04
CA PRO A 15 -3.21 1.43 11.00
C PRO A 15 -2.71 1.22 9.57
N LEU A 16 -3.47 0.48 8.75
CA LEU A 16 -3.17 0.29 7.33
C LEU A 16 -3.15 1.62 6.56
N SER A 17 -4.17 2.47 6.75
CA SER A 17 -4.21 3.78 6.08
C SER A 17 -3.10 4.74 6.51
N ARG A 18 -2.56 4.63 7.72
CA ARG A 18 -1.37 5.41 8.13
C ARG A 18 -0.13 4.89 7.43
N HIS A 19 0.02 3.57 7.34
CA HIS A 19 1.11 2.96 6.58
C HIS A 19 1.05 3.37 5.09
N HIS A 20 -0.15 3.44 4.49
CA HIS A 20 -0.38 4.03 3.16
C HIS A 20 0.11 5.47 3.02
N MET A 21 -0.04 6.30 4.06
CA MET A 21 0.50 7.66 4.02
C MET A 21 2.02 7.63 3.86
N VAL A 22 2.73 6.76 4.59
CA VAL A 22 4.18 6.59 4.42
C VAL A 22 4.50 6.06 3.02
N GLY A 23 3.79 5.04 2.57
CA GLY A 23 3.96 4.47 1.22
C GLY A 23 3.79 5.49 0.09
N LEU A 24 2.85 6.44 0.21
CA LEU A 24 2.68 7.53 -0.76
C LEU A 24 3.87 8.50 -0.78
N HIS A 25 4.57 8.71 0.34
CA HIS A 25 5.81 9.49 0.36
C HIS A 25 6.93 8.73 -0.34
N ILE A 26 7.07 7.43 -0.10
CA ILE A 26 8.03 6.56 -0.79
C ILE A 26 7.77 6.54 -2.30
N ALA A 27 6.52 6.34 -2.70
CA ALA A 27 6.10 6.39 -4.11
C ALA A 27 6.46 7.73 -4.76
N LEU A 28 6.28 8.85 -4.06
CA LEU A 28 6.68 10.18 -4.56
C LEU A 28 8.21 10.31 -4.73
N LYS A 29 8.99 9.82 -3.76
CA LYS A 29 10.47 9.83 -3.83
C LYS A 29 10.95 9.00 -5.03
N LEU A 30 10.44 7.78 -5.17
CA LEU A 30 10.73 6.86 -6.27
C LEU A 30 10.42 7.47 -7.65
N LYS A 31 9.24 8.06 -7.84
CA LYS A 31 8.87 8.73 -9.10
C LYS A 31 9.78 9.90 -9.48
N ARG A 32 10.42 10.54 -8.50
CA ARG A 32 11.31 11.69 -8.71
C ARG A 32 12.77 11.29 -8.80
N ALA A 33 13.12 10.02 -8.56
CA ALA A 33 14.48 9.53 -8.59
C ALA A 33 15.21 9.97 -9.87
N GLY A 34 16.41 10.53 -9.73
CA GLY A 34 17.23 11.00 -10.85
C GLY A 34 16.74 12.25 -11.58
N THR A 35 15.68 12.91 -11.10
CA THR A 35 15.17 14.16 -11.67
C THR A 35 15.60 15.39 -10.86
N GLU A 36 15.59 16.56 -11.49
CA GLU A 36 15.83 17.86 -10.82
C GLU A 36 14.79 18.19 -9.72
N GLU A 37 13.64 17.50 -9.70
CA GLU A 37 12.64 17.65 -8.64
C GLU A 37 13.02 16.87 -7.37
N SER A 38 13.94 15.92 -7.46
CA SER A 38 14.43 15.18 -6.29
C SER A 38 15.34 16.06 -5.45
N ARG A 39 15.10 16.07 -4.14
CA ARG A 39 16.01 16.66 -3.15
C ARG A 39 16.93 15.63 -2.50
N LEU A 40 16.77 14.37 -2.87
CA LEU A 40 17.47 13.22 -2.30
C LEU A 40 18.31 12.57 -3.40
N THR A 41 19.46 12.05 -3.00
CA THR A 41 20.27 11.13 -3.78
C THR A 41 19.55 9.79 -3.95
N LEU A 42 19.97 8.99 -4.94
CA LEU A 42 19.40 7.65 -5.14
C LEU A 42 19.63 6.74 -3.92
N GLU A 43 20.78 6.86 -3.27
CA GLU A 43 21.14 6.11 -2.07
C GLU A 43 20.19 6.44 -0.90
N GLU A 44 19.91 7.72 -0.64
CA GLU A 44 18.95 8.13 0.39
C GLU A 44 17.53 7.62 0.09
N ILE A 45 17.09 7.67 -1.17
CA ILE A 45 15.79 7.11 -1.58
C ILE A 45 15.76 5.60 -1.32
N MET A 46 16.84 4.89 -1.62
CA MET A 46 16.90 3.44 -1.44
C MET A 46 16.98 3.03 0.03
N GLN A 47 17.61 3.83 0.89
CA GLN A 47 17.55 3.63 2.33
C GLN A 47 16.10 3.79 2.83
N ASP A 48 15.40 4.85 2.42
CA ASP A 48 13.99 5.06 2.78
C ASP A 48 13.09 3.92 2.29
N VAL A 49 13.33 3.40 1.07
CA VAL A 49 12.60 2.24 0.51
C VAL A 49 12.86 0.99 1.35
N THR A 50 14.11 0.75 1.75
CA THR A 50 14.50 -0.40 2.57
C THR A 50 13.81 -0.36 3.93
N ASP A 51 13.84 0.80 4.60
CA ASP A 51 13.24 0.99 5.93
C ASP A 51 11.71 0.87 5.88
N PHE A 52 11.08 1.33 4.80
CA PHE A 52 9.65 1.16 4.59
C PHE A 52 9.28 -0.31 4.32
N TRP A 53 10.06 -1.01 3.50
CA TRP A 53 9.70 -2.35 3.03
C TRP A 53 9.97 -3.44 4.07
N ASN A 54 11.06 -3.33 4.84
CA ASN A 54 11.55 -4.39 5.71
C ASN A 54 11.36 -4.08 7.21
N PRO A 55 10.52 -4.83 7.95
CA PRO A 55 9.54 -5.83 7.49
C PRO A 55 8.16 -5.22 7.15
N ASN A 56 7.98 -3.92 7.40
CA ASN A 56 6.67 -3.29 7.53
C ASN A 56 5.83 -3.36 6.25
N GLY A 57 6.41 -3.03 5.09
CA GLY A 57 5.75 -3.18 3.80
C GLY A 57 5.32 -4.61 3.48
N GLN A 58 6.14 -5.60 3.84
CA GLN A 58 5.79 -7.01 3.65
C GLN A 58 4.65 -7.45 4.58
N ASN A 59 4.71 -7.04 5.85
CA ASN A 59 3.67 -7.33 6.84
C ASN A 59 2.34 -6.71 6.45
N HIS A 60 2.34 -5.49 5.92
CA HIS A 60 1.14 -4.80 5.46
C HIS A 60 0.34 -5.63 4.44
N PHE A 61 0.98 -6.10 3.37
CA PHE A 61 0.29 -6.96 2.40
C PHE A 61 -0.17 -8.30 3.01
N ARG A 62 0.56 -8.84 3.99
CA ARG A 62 0.12 -10.04 4.70
C ARG A 62 -1.12 -9.78 5.55
N GLU A 63 -1.22 -8.63 6.21
CA GLU A 63 -2.43 -8.27 6.95
C GLU A 63 -3.64 -8.15 6.02
N GLU A 64 -3.45 -7.59 4.83
CA GLU A 64 -4.54 -7.51 3.85
C GLU A 64 -4.94 -8.89 3.31
N GLU A 65 -3.97 -9.72 2.92
CA GLU A 65 -4.19 -11.03 2.30
C GLU A 65 -4.63 -12.12 3.28
N GLU A 66 -4.06 -12.13 4.48
CA GLU A 66 -4.23 -13.22 5.46
C GLU A 66 -5.29 -12.90 6.52
N ILE A 67 -5.66 -11.62 6.70
CA ILE A 67 -6.62 -11.20 7.74
C ILE A 67 -7.81 -10.45 7.14
N LEU A 68 -7.56 -9.35 6.41
CA LEU A 68 -8.61 -8.44 5.98
C LEU A 68 -9.51 -9.05 4.88
N LEU A 69 -8.91 -9.57 3.80
CA LEU A 69 -9.66 -10.21 2.71
C LEU A 69 -10.39 -11.48 3.16
N PRO A 70 -9.82 -12.37 4.00
CA PRO A 70 -10.55 -13.51 4.55
C PRO A 70 -11.73 -13.10 5.44
N ALA A 71 -11.62 -11.99 6.18
CA ALA A 71 -12.76 -11.45 6.92
C ALA A 71 -13.86 -10.96 5.97
N TYR A 72 -13.49 -10.21 4.92
CA TYR A 72 -14.41 -9.76 3.88
C TYR A 72 -15.14 -10.92 3.17
N ALA A 73 -14.41 -12.00 2.86
CA ALA A 73 -14.94 -13.18 2.17
C ALA A 73 -16.07 -13.90 2.94
N GLN A 74 -16.19 -13.68 4.26
CA GLN A 74 -17.30 -14.21 5.06
C GLN A 74 -18.63 -13.50 4.78
N TYR A 75 -18.60 -12.31 4.18
CA TYR A 75 -19.77 -11.43 4.00
C TYR A 75 -20.03 -11.03 2.54
N ALA A 76 -19.01 -11.10 1.68
CA ALA A 76 -19.12 -10.76 0.27
C ALA A 76 -18.16 -11.60 -0.59
N SER A 77 -18.46 -11.72 -1.89
CA SER A 77 -17.60 -12.45 -2.82
C SER A 77 -16.29 -11.71 -3.07
N VAL A 78 -15.17 -12.45 -3.03
CA VAL A 78 -13.83 -11.96 -3.42
C VAL A 78 -13.60 -11.97 -4.93
N GLU A 79 -14.52 -12.54 -5.72
CA GLU A 79 -14.48 -12.54 -7.19
C GLU A 79 -14.89 -11.17 -7.77
N GLN A 80 -14.31 -10.09 -7.23
CA GLN A 80 -14.47 -8.72 -7.71
C GLN A 80 -13.23 -8.36 -8.52
N SER A 81 -13.42 -7.65 -9.64
CA SER A 81 -12.32 -7.16 -10.48
C SER A 81 -11.27 -6.40 -9.67
N GLU A 82 -11.72 -5.59 -8.72
CA GLU A 82 -10.90 -4.70 -7.92
C GLU A 82 -10.01 -5.47 -6.93
N ILE A 83 -10.52 -6.56 -6.34
CA ILE A 83 -9.73 -7.43 -5.45
C ILE A 83 -8.72 -8.24 -6.25
N ILE A 84 -9.12 -8.77 -7.41
CA ILE A 84 -8.21 -9.51 -8.30
C ILE A 84 -7.06 -8.60 -8.75
N GLU A 85 -7.38 -7.37 -9.16
CA GLU A 85 -6.39 -6.39 -9.60
C GLU A 85 -5.44 -5.99 -8.46
N MET A 86 -5.95 -5.75 -7.26
CA MET A 86 -5.15 -5.47 -6.06
C MET A 86 -4.14 -6.59 -5.77
N LEU A 87 -4.58 -7.85 -5.79
CA LEU A 87 -3.70 -9.00 -5.56
C LEU A 87 -2.64 -9.18 -6.67
N LEU A 88 -2.98 -8.87 -7.92
CA LEU A 88 -2.00 -8.84 -9.00
C LEU A 88 -0.94 -7.74 -8.78
N GLU A 89 -1.38 -6.56 -8.35
CA GLU A 89 -0.46 -5.46 -7.99
C GLU A 89 0.45 -5.83 -6.82
N HIS A 90 -0.05 -6.55 -5.79
CA HIS A 90 0.80 -7.02 -4.69
C HIS A 90 1.97 -7.88 -5.20
N VAL A 91 1.71 -8.80 -6.13
CA VAL A 91 2.74 -9.65 -6.71
C VAL A 91 3.75 -8.82 -7.50
N GLN A 92 3.27 -7.85 -8.29
CA GLN A 92 4.13 -6.96 -9.07
C GLN A 92 5.01 -6.09 -8.17
N ILE A 93 4.44 -5.47 -7.14
CA ILE A 93 5.16 -4.62 -6.19
C ILE A 93 6.20 -5.43 -5.44
N ARG A 94 5.86 -6.61 -4.92
CA ARG A 94 6.84 -7.49 -4.25
C ARG A 94 8.00 -7.84 -5.18
N SER A 95 7.70 -8.22 -6.43
CA SER A 95 8.74 -8.56 -7.41
C SER A 95 9.66 -7.37 -7.73
N GLN A 96 9.09 -6.18 -7.94
CA GLN A 96 9.86 -4.97 -8.23
C GLN A 96 10.67 -4.50 -7.01
N MET A 97 10.11 -4.57 -5.79
CA MET A 97 10.82 -4.27 -4.55
C MET A 97 12.02 -5.20 -4.36
N THR A 98 11.85 -6.52 -4.50
CA THR A 98 12.96 -7.48 -4.40
C THR A 98 14.05 -7.16 -5.42
N ARG A 99 13.69 -6.99 -6.69
CA ARG A 99 14.66 -6.66 -7.74
C ARG A 99 15.43 -5.38 -7.42
N LEU A 100 14.73 -4.35 -6.95
CA LEU A 100 15.33 -3.05 -6.67
C LEU A 100 16.26 -3.09 -5.45
N LEU A 101 15.90 -3.85 -4.41
CA LEU A 101 16.71 -4.00 -3.19
C LEU A 101 17.93 -4.92 -3.36
N GLU A 102 17.88 -5.86 -4.30
CA GLU A 102 18.98 -6.79 -4.59
C GLU A 102 19.92 -6.31 -5.72
N ALA A 103 19.58 -5.20 -6.38
CA ALA A 103 20.38 -4.68 -7.49
C ALA A 103 21.72 -4.10 -7.03
N GLU A 104 22.79 -4.39 -7.77
CA GLU A 104 24.13 -3.80 -7.55
C GLU A 104 24.19 -2.32 -7.97
N GLU A 105 23.36 -1.94 -8.94
CA GLU A 105 23.26 -0.57 -9.46
C GLU A 105 21.80 -0.09 -9.48
N TYR A 106 21.60 1.21 -9.23
CA TYR A 106 20.27 1.81 -9.22
C TYR A 106 19.74 2.05 -10.64
N ASP A 107 18.67 1.35 -11.02
CA ASP A 107 17.96 1.57 -12.28
C ASP A 107 16.82 2.60 -12.11
N ILE A 108 17.08 3.85 -12.51
CA ILE A 108 16.14 4.97 -12.37
C ILE A 108 14.78 4.67 -13.01
N PRO A 109 14.68 4.16 -14.27
CA PRO A 109 13.41 3.74 -14.85
C PRO A 109 12.60 2.78 -13.96
N SER A 110 13.22 1.71 -13.44
CA SER A 110 12.53 0.77 -12.54
C SER A 110 12.07 1.43 -11.24
N MET A 111 12.87 2.33 -10.66
CA MET A 111 12.45 3.10 -9.48
C MET A 111 11.20 3.93 -9.77
N GLN A 112 11.19 4.64 -10.89
CA GLN A 112 10.07 5.50 -11.27
C GLN A 112 8.80 4.68 -11.57
N GLU A 113 8.94 3.56 -12.26
CA GLU A 113 7.84 2.63 -12.53
C GLU A 113 7.21 2.10 -11.23
N LEU A 114 8.04 1.63 -10.29
CA LEU A 114 7.58 1.18 -8.98
C LEU A 114 6.87 2.29 -8.21
N GLY A 115 7.38 3.51 -8.27
CA GLY A 115 6.74 4.67 -7.64
C GLY A 115 5.35 4.97 -8.21
N VAL A 116 5.14 4.80 -9.52
CA VAL A 116 3.81 4.95 -10.14
C VAL A 116 2.89 3.80 -9.72
N LEU A 117 3.36 2.57 -9.77
CA LEU A 117 2.59 1.39 -9.39
C LEU A 117 2.14 1.47 -7.93
N LEU A 118 3.07 1.74 -7.01
CA LEU A 118 2.79 1.84 -5.57
C LEU A 118 1.80 2.97 -5.25
N GLU A 119 1.91 4.14 -5.90
CA GLU A 119 0.91 5.20 -5.72
C GLU A 119 -0.47 4.78 -6.22
N SER A 120 -0.55 4.18 -7.42
CA SER A 120 -1.81 3.75 -8.02
C SER A 120 -2.51 2.72 -7.13
N HIS A 121 -1.75 1.74 -6.68
CA HIS A 121 -2.17 0.67 -5.80
C HIS A 121 -2.74 1.20 -4.47
N ILE A 122 -1.97 1.99 -3.71
CA ILE A 122 -2.42 2.59 -2.45
C ILE A 122 -3.69 3.44 -2.66
N ARG A 123 -3.76 4.18 -3.76
CA ARG A 123 -4.95 5.01 -4.07
C ARG A 123 -6.17 4.17 -4.36
N LYS A 124 -6.02 2.99 -4.96
CA LYS A 124 -7.11 2.05 -5.24
C LYS A 124 -7.63 1.46 -3.94
N GLU A 125 -6.74 1.04 -3.05
CA GLU A 125 -7.14 0.50 -1.76
C GLU A 125 -7.91 1.51 -0.93
N GLU A 126 -7.38 2.72 -0.82
CA GLU A 126 -8.07 3.80 -0.15
C GLU A 126 -9.39 4.15 -0.86
N ARG A 127 -9.42 4.32 -2.18
CA ARG A 127 -10.64 4.88 -2.80
C ARG A 127 -11.73 3.86 -3.08
N VAL A 128 -11.38 2.58 -3.11
CA VAL A 128 -12.23 1.52 -3.62
C VAL A 128 -12.28 0.35 -2.64
N ILE A 129 -11.16 -0.29 -2.35
CA ILE A 129 -11.14 -1.55 -1.58
C ILE A 129 -11.61 -1.34 -0.14
N PHE A 130 -11.01 -0.41 0.60
CA PHE A 130 -11.38 -0.16 2.00
C PHE A 130 -12.84 0.27 2.14
N PRO A 131 -13.38 1.20 1.30
CA PRO A 131 -14.82 1.48 1.29
C PRO A 131 -15.71 0.27 0.98
N MET A 132 -15.29 -0.62 0.06
CA MET A 132 -16.02 -1.85 -0.23
C MET A 132 -16.06 -2.77 1.01
N ILE A 133 -14.94 -2.89 1.72
CA ILE A 133 -14.83 -3.71 2.93
C ILE A 133 -15.66 -3.12 4.08
N GLU A 134 -15.53 -1.82 4.33
CA GLU A 134 -16.30 -1.09 5.36
C GLU A 134 -17.81 -1.19 5.12
N LYS A 135 -18.25 -1.28 3.84
CA LYS A 135 -19.67 -1.45 3.49
C LYS A 135 -20.17 -2.88 3.70
N ALA A 136 -19.32 -3.88 3.48
CA ALA A 136 -19.71 -5.28 3.54
C ALA A 136 -19.65 -5.86 4.96
N LEU A 137 -18.67 -5.43 5.76
CA LEU A 137 -18.46 -5.97 7.11
C LEU A 137 -19.37 -5.29 8.14
N PRO A 138 -20.05 -6.07 9.00
CA PRO A 138 -20.70 -5.52 10.19
C PRO A 138 -19.70 -4.83 11.12
N GLU A 139 -20.18 -3.84 11.87
CA GLU A 139 -19.40 -3.06 12.84
C GLU A 139 -18.66 -3.96 13.85
N GLU A 140 -19.32 -4.99 14.37
CA GLU A 140 -18.73 -5.95 15.30
C GLU A 140 -17.55 -6.69 14.66
N LYS A 141 -17.70 -7.07 13.39
CA LYS A 141 -16.63 -7.75 12.66
C LYS A 141 -15.44 -6.84 12.41
N LEU A 142 -15.67 -5.59 12.05
CA LEU A 142 -14.60 -4.60 11.87
C LEU A 142 -13.83 -4.37 13.18
N LYS A 143 -14.52 -4.33 14.32
CA LYS A 143 -13.87 -4.21 15.65
C LYS A 143 -13.00 -5.40 15.99
N GLU A 144 -13.45 -6.63 15.68
CA GLU A 144 -12.66 -7.85 15.88
C GLU A 144 -11.31 -7.84 15.15
N LEU A 145 -11.16 -7.07 14.07
CA LEU A 145 -9.91 -6.98 13.30
C LEU A 145 -8.85 -6.08 13.96
N THR A 146 -9.27 -5.14 14.82
CA THR A 146 -8.38 -4.13 15.44
C THR A 146 -7.07 -4.70 16.04
N PRO A 147 -7.06 -5.81 16.80
CA PRO A 147 -5.83 -6.32 17.40
C PRO A 147 -4.87 -6.98 16.41
N TYR A 148 -5.27 -7.17 15.14
CA TYR A 148 -4.49 -7.89 14.12
C TYR A 148 -3.99 -7.00 12.99
N LEU A 149 -4.43 -5.74 12.93
CA LEU A 149 -4.03 -4.78 11.90
C LEU A 149 -3.12 -3.73 12.53
N HIS A 150 -1.91 -3.59 12.01
CA HIS A 150 -0.86 -2.79 12.61
C HIS A 150 -0.29 -1.76 11.62
N GLU A 151 0.37 -0.75 12.18
CA GLU A 151 1.08 0.26 11.39
C GLU A 151 2.51 -0.23 11.11
N GLY A 152 2.67 -1.40 10.50
CA GLY A 152 3.97 -1.96 10.12
C GLY A 152 4.84 -2.44 11.27
#